data_AF-A0A1G6JPE1-F1
#
_entry.id   AF-A0A1G6JPE1-F1
#
_cell.length_a   1.000
_cell.length_b   1.000
_cell.length_c   1.000
_cell.angle_alpha   90.00
_cell.angle_beta   90.00
_cell.angle_gamma   90.00
#
_symmetry.space_group_name_H-M   'P 1'
#
loop_
_entity.id
_entity.type
_entity.pdbx_description
1 polymer ?
#
loop_
_entity_poly.entity_id
_entity_poly.type
_entity_poly.pdbx_seq_one_letter_code
_entity_poly.pdbx_strand_id
1 'polypeptide(L)'
;MLFLSCFATVMLYGQQDTAYRNRVEHFIAQIERSPALIKHTVKQKDGTCHYWLYKSRLFKIEKHGSEKTPENHIIEKDYQYYLDRGKLIRAYERELLLVNGNREDVNVWSATTYFKSNRLRYITSLGHGKTEDEEYDMEKETLKYFQELKTLLQLQ
;
A
#
# COMPACT_ATOMS: atom_id res chain seq x y z
N MET A 1 15.27 -12.12 40.81
CA MET A 1 14.03 -11.65 40.12
C MET A 1 14.41 -10.41 39.32
N LEU A 2 14.85 -10.52 38.06
CA LEU A 2 14.05 -10.52 36.81
C LEU A 2 13.16 -9.26 36.64
N PHE A 3 13.79 -8.12 36.32
CA PHE A 3 13.10 -6.90 35.86
C PHE A 3 13.90 -6.12 34.79
N LEU A 4 14.66 -6.82 33.95
CA LEU A 4 15.50 -6.19 32.90
C LEU A 4 15.20 -6.65 31.46
N SER A 5 14.19 -7.51 31.25
CA SER A 5 13.96 -8.10 29.92
C SER A 5 13.01 -7.31 29.00
N CYS A 6 12.06 -6.54 29.51
CA CYS A 6 11.05 -5.91 28.63
C CYS A 6 11.57 -4.74 27.78
N PHE A 7 12.49 -3.91 28.30
CA PHE A 7 12.98 -2.74 27.56
C PHE A 7 13.95 -3.11 26.42
N ALA A 8 14.79 -4.12 26.61
CA ALA A 8 15.72 -4.57 25.57
C ALA A 8 14.95 -5.20 24.39
N THR A 9 13.89 -5.94 24.66
CA THR A 9 13.07 -6.61 23.64
C THR A 9 12.34 -5.58 22.75
N VAL A 10 11.74 -4.54 23.31
CA VAL A 10 11.02 -3.49 22.53
C VAL A 10 11.98 -2.71 21.61
N MET A 11 13.19 -2.37 22.08
CA MET A 11 14.17 -1.69 21.23
C MET A 11 14.69 -2.59 20.10
N LEU A 12 14.90 -3.88 20.37
CA LEU A 12 15.32 -4.86 19.37
C LEU A 12 14.26 -5.06 18.28
N TYR A 13 12.97 -5.11 18.64
CA TYR A 13 11.88 -5.20 17.67
C TYR A 13 11.78 -3.94 16.79
N GLY A 14 11.82 -2.74 17.38
CA GLY A 14 11.77 -1.48 16.62
C GLY A 14 12.94 -1.29 15.64
N GLN A 15 14.15 -1.72 16.02
CA GLN A 15 15.32 -1.72 15.13
C GLN A 15 15.19 -2.74 14.00
N GLN A 16 14.62 -3.92 14.26
CA GLN A 16 14.40 -4.95 13.24
C GLN A 16 13.40 -4.49 12.16
N ASP A 17 12.33 -3.80 12.56
CA ASP A 17 11.32 -3.28 11.62
C ASP A 17 11.88 -2.14 10.78
N THR A 18 12.66 -1.23 11.37
CA THR A 18 13.33 -0.15 10.63
C THR A 18 14.34 -0.71 9.62
N ALA A 19 15.17 -1.67 10.03
CA ALA A 19 16.12 -2.32 9.14
C ALA A 19 15.40 -3.08 8.01
N TYR A 20 14.26 -3.71 8.30
CA TYR A 20 13.44 -4.37 7.29
C TYR A 20 12.85 -3.39 6.26
N ARG A 21 12.23 -2.30 6.72
CA ARG A 21 11.71 -1.22 5.86
C ARG A 21 12.79 -0.67 4.95
N ASN A 22 13.95 -0.32 5.50
CA ASN A 22 15.06 0.23 4.72
C ASN A 22 15.54 -0.74 3.62
N ARG A 23 15.55 -2.06 3.89
CA ARG A 23 15.86 -3.06 2.86
C ARG A 23 14.80 -3.11 1.76
N VAL A 24 13.51 -3.04 2.13
CA VAL A 24 12.41 -3.01 1.16
C VAL A 24 12.50 -1.76 0.28
N GLU A 25 12.66 -0.58 0.88
CA GLU A 25 12.79 0.68 0.14
C GLU A 25 14.01 0.68 -0.78
N HIS A 26 15.15 0.18 -0.29
CA HIS A 26 16.36 0.08 -1.10
C HIS A 26 16.17 -0.86 -2.30
N PHE A 27 15.54 -2.02 -2.09
CA PHE A 27 15.21 -2.97 -3.15
C PHE A 27 14.27 -2.35 -4.20
N ILE A 28 13.22 -1.66 -3.76
CA ILE A 28 12.29 -0.98 -4.65
C ILE A 28 13.03 0.08 -5.49
N ALA A 29 13.83 0.92 -4.86
CA ALA A 29 14.59 1.97 -5.54
C ALA A 29 15.59 1.42 -6.56
N GLN A 30 16.19 0.25 -6.31
CA GLN A 30 17.05 -0.43 -7.28
C GLN A 30 16.28 -0.92 -8.50
N ILE A 31 15.10 -1.54 -8.30
CA ILE A 31 14.30 -2.07 -9.41
C ILE A 31 13.67 -0.94 -10.22
N GLU A 32 13.18 0.13 -9.58
CA GLU A 32 12.57 1.26 -10.30
C GLU A 32 13.55 1.99 -11.23
N ARG A 33 14.85 1.89 -10.96
CA ARG A 33 15.91 2.42 -11.82
C ARG A 33 16.42 1.42 -12.87
N SER A 34 15.91 0.19 -12.86
CA SER A 34 16.37 -0.84 -13.78
C SER A 34 15.80 -0.64 -15.19
N PRO A 35 16.64 -0.71 -16.25
CA PRO A 35 16.16 -0.64 -17.64
C PRO A 35 15.31 -1.85 -18.05
N ALA A 36 15.38 -2.97 -17.32
CA ALA A 36 14.56 -4.16 -17.55
C ALA A 36 13.13 -4.06 -16.98
N LEU A 37 12.75 -2.90 -16.42
CA LEU A 37 11.41 -2.66 -15.89
C LEU A 37 10.47 -2.20 -17.01
N ILE A 38 9.39 -2.93 -17.23
CA ILE A 38 8.44 -2.68 -18.32
C ILE A 38 7.09 -2.28 -17.73
N LYS A 39 6.53 -1.14 -18.16
CA LYS A 39 5.22 -0.64 -17.74
C LYS A 39 4.12 -1.09 -18.71
N HIS A 40 3.00 -1.53 -18.16
CA HIS A 40 1.76 -1.77 -18.88
C HIS A 40 0.61 -0.95 -18.28
N THR A 41 -0.36 -0.59 -19.12
CA THR A 41 -1.52 0.23 -18.73
C THR A 41 -2.81 -0.47 -19.14
N VAL A 42 -3.74 -0.56 -18.19
CA VAL A 42 -5.08 -1.11 -18.36
C VAL A 42 -6.09 -0.03 -17.95
N LYS A 43 -6.96 0.38 -18.88
CA LYS A 43 -8.05 1.32 -18.58
C LYS A 43 -9.21 0.54 -17.98
N GLN A 44 -9.73 1.02 -16.85
CA GLN A 44 -10.89 0.48 -16.17
C GLN A 44 -12.01 1.52 -16.15
N LYS A 45 -13.23 1.10 -15.82
CA LYS A 45 -14.39 2.02 -15.73
C LYS A 45 -14.22 3.04 -14.59
N ASP A 46 -13.60 2.61 -13.51
CA ASP A 46 -13.41 3.35 -12.25
C ASP A 46 -12.01 3.94 -12.09
N GLY A 47 -11.18 3.89 -13.14
CA GLY A 47 -9.82 4.42 -13.06
C GLY A 47 -8.86 3.87 -14.10
N THR A 48 -7.58 4.14 -13.87
CA THR A 48 -6.48 3.58 -14.66
C THR A 48 -5.62 2.72 -13.76
N CYS A 49 -5.36 1.49 -14.20
CA CYS A 49 -4.44 0.59 -13.53
C CYS A 49 -3.17 0.45 -14.36
N HIS A 50 -2.03 0.53 -13.70
CA HIS A 50 -0.72 0.23 -14.26
C HIS A 50 -0.13 -0.98 -13.55
N TYR A 51 0.62 -1.79 -14.28
CA TYR A 51 1.49 -2.80 -13.68
C TYR A 51 2.86 -2.79 -14.33
N TRP A 52 3.86 -3.18 -13.55
CA TRP A 52 5.24 -3.25 -14.01
C TRP A 52 5.78 -4.66 -13.85
N LEU A 53 6.47 -5.11 -14.89
CA LEU A 53 7.18 -6.38 -14.92
C LEU A 53 8.69 -6.13 -14.82
N TYR A 54 9.36 -6.81 -13.90
CA TYR A 54 10.82 -6.89 -13.84
C TYR A 54 11.25 -8.31 -14.17
N LYS A 55 12.05 -8.49 -15.24
CA LYS A 55 12.47 -9.81 -15.73
C LYS A 55 11.27 -10.78 -15.88
N SER A 56 10.20 -10.28 -16.52
CA SER A 56 8.94 -11.01 -16.76
C SER A 56 8.16 -11.43 -15.50
N ARG A 57 8.49 -10.89 -14.33
CA ARG A 57 7.74 -11.11 -13.09
C ARG A 57 7.03 -9.84 -12.66
N LEU A 58 5.80 -9.99 -12.20
CA LEU A 58 5.04 -8.89 -11.62
C LEU A 58 5.80 -8.29 -10.43
N PHE A 59 6.07 -6.99 -10.51
CA PHE A 59 6.81 -6.26 -9.50
C PHE A 59 5.96 -5.19 -8.84
N LYS A 60 5.21 -4.41 -9.61
CA LYS A 60 4.39 -3.31 -9.10
C LYS A 60 3.01 -3.32 -9.71
N ILE A 61 2.00 -2.98 -8.91
CA ILE A 61 0.67 -2.57 -9.37
C ILE A 61 0.42 -1.15 -8.85
N GLU A 62 -0.14 -0.28 -9.69
CA GLU A 62 -0.62 1.04 -9.31
C GLU A 62 -2.04 1.23 -9.84
N LYS A 63 -2.96 1.73 -9.02
CA LYS A 63 -4.30 2.09 -9.48
C LYS A 63 -4.63 3.49 -8.99
N HIS A 64 -5.09 4.32 -9.92
CA HIS A 64 -5.67 5.62 -9.64
C HIS A 64 -7.13 5.61 -10.07
N GLY A 65 -8.03 5.98 -9.17
CA GLY A 65 -9.46 6.05 -9.44
C GLY A 65 -10.11 7.21 -8.70
N SER A 66 -11.34 7.53 -9.06
CA SER A 66 -12.14 8.51 -8.34
C SER A 66 -13.60 8.13 -8.32
N GLU A 67 -14.29 8.48 -7.24
CA GLU A 67 -15.72 8.29 -7.08
C GLU A 67 -16.38 9.59 -6.62
N LYS A 68 -17.64 9.82 -7.03
CA LYS A 68 -18.44 10.93 -6.54
C LYS A 68 -19.30 10.48 -5.36
N THR A 69 -19.30 11.24 -4.28
CA THR A 69 -20.18 11.01 -3.13
C THR A 69 -21.58 11.57 -3.41
N PRO A 70 -22.62 11.14 -2.65
CA PRO A 70 -23.96 11.72 -2.74
C PRO A 70 -24.02 13.24 -2.54
N GLU A 71 -23.06 13.79 -1.77
CA GLU A 71 -22.93 15.21 -1.45
C GLU A 71 -22.15 16.00 -2.52
N ASN A 72 -21.91 15.41 -3.70
CA ASN A 72 -21.10 15.97 -4.80
C ASN A 72 -19.61 16.19 -4.47
N HIS A 73 -19.07 15.53 -3.45
CA HIS A 73 -17.62 15.49 -3.27
C HIS A 73 -17.00 14.46 -4.23
N ILE A 74 -15.71 14.63 -4.54
CA ILE A 74 -14.94 13.61 -5.27
C ILE A 74 -13.94 13.00 -4.30
N ILE A 75 -13.93 11.67 -4.18
CA ILE A 75 -12.90 10.93 -3.48
C ILE A 75 -11.92 10.38 -4.52
N GLU A 76 -10.69 10.88 -4.52
CA GLU A 76 -9.60 10.29 -5.31
C GLU A 76 -8.92 9.19 -4.49
N LYS A 77 -8.67 8.04 -5.13
CA LYS A 77 -8.08 6.87 -4.50
C LYS A 77 -6.81 6.47 -5.24
N ASP A 78 -5.72 6.36 -4.49
CA ASP A 78 -4.42 5.95 -5.00
C ASP A 78 -3.93 4.70 -4.29
N TYR A 79 -3.50 3.73 -5.09
CA TYR A 79 -2.96 2.48 -4.58
C TYR A 79 -1.65 2.13 -5.27
N GLN A 80 -0.67 1.67 -4.51
CA GLN A 80 0.59 1.13 -5.00
C GLN A 80 0.96 -0.14 -4.24
N TYR A 81 1.18 -1.24 -4.94
CA TYR A 81 1.58 -2.54 -4.38
C TYR A 81 2.91 -2.97 -4.97
N TYR A 82 3.87 -3.34 -4.12
CA TYR A 82 5.18 -3.86 -4.53
C TYR A 82 5.34 -5.31 -4.11
N LEU A 83 5.91 -6.11 -5.02
CA LEU A 83 6.09 -7.54 -4.86
C LEU A 83 7.57 -7.93 -4.96
N ASP A 84 8.00 -8.89 -4.13
CA ASP A 84 9.21 -9.66 -4.35
C ASP A 84 8.86 -11.15 -4.48
N ARG A 85 9.24 -11.75 -5.61
CA ARG A 85 8.94 -13.15 -5.95
C ARG A 85 7.46 -13.52 -5.74
N GLY A 86 6.55 -12.62 -6.16
CA GLY A 86 5.11 -12.80 -6.07
C GLY A 86 4.51 -12.60 -4.67
N LYS A 87 5.31 -12.21 -3.67
CA LYS A 87 4.82 -11.89 -2.32
C LYS A 87 4.75 -10.38 -2.13
N LEU A 88 3.67 -9.89 -1.53
CA LEU A 88 3.53 -8.48 -1.19
C LEU A 88 4.61 -8.11 -0.16
N ILE A 89 5.33 -7.01 -0.42
CA ILE A 89 6.38 -6.48 0.48
C ILE A 89 6.08 -5.07 0.97
N ARG A 90 5.33 -4.28 0.20
CA ARG A 90 4.89 -2.94 0.56
C ARG A 90 3.57 -2.63 -0.14
N ALA A 91 2.64 -1.99 0.57
CA ALA A 91 1.52 -1.30 -0.04
C ALA A 91 1.49 0.16 0.42
N TYR A 92 1.01 1.03 -0.46
CA TYR A 92 0.64 2.40 -0.16
C TYR A 92 -0.77 2.63 -0.67
N GLU A 93 -1.60 3.18 0.19
CA GLU A 93 -3.02 3.42 -0.08
C GLU A 93 -3.36 4.84 0.42
N ARG A 94 -4.12 5.59 -0.36
CA ARG A 94 -4.55 6.96 -0.01
C ARG A 94 -5.94 7.26 -0.54
N GLU A 95 -6.71 7.99 0.25
CA GLU A 95 -7.97 8.62 -0.13
C GLU A 95 -7.90 10.14 0.12
N LEU A 96 -8.22 10.92 -0.92
CA LEU A 96 -8.29 12.38 -0.87
C LEU A 96 -9.73 12.82 -1.12
N LEU A 97 -10.25 13.72 -0.27
CA LEU A 97 -11.55 14.35 -0.49
C LEU A 97 -11.36 15.69 -1.21
N LEU A 98 -12.03 15.86 -2.35
CA LEU A 98 -12.09 17.10 -3.09
C LEU A 98 -13.50 17.70 -2.94
N VAL A 99 -13.57 18.87 -2.30
CA VAL A 99 -14.82 19.61 -2.11
C VAL A 99 -14.93 20.67 -3.21
N ASN A 100 -16.05 20.66 -3.95
CA ASN A 100 -16.35 21.62 -5.02
C ASN A 100 -15.31 21.69 -6.16
N GLY A 101 -14.56 20.61 -6.41
CA GLY A 101 -13.53 20.56 -7.46
C GLY A 101 -12.29 21.42 -7.18
N ASN A 102 -12.25 22.13 -6.05
CA ASN A 102 -11.05 22.77 -5.54
C ASN A 102 -10.32 21.77 -4.65
N ARG A 103 -8.99 21.67 -4.85
CA ARG A 103 -8.08 20.98 -3.93
C ARG A 103 -7.95 21.79 -2.64
N GLU A 104 -8.99 21.82 -1.83
CA GLU A 104 -8.75 21.85 -0.39
C GLU A 104 -8.42 20.40 -0.02
N ASP A 105 -7.13 20.05 -0.16
CA ASP A 105 -6.59 18.71 0.01
C ASP A 105 -6.78 18.22 1.45
N VAL A 106 -7.98 17.75 1.79
CA VAL A 106 -8.20 17.01 3.02
C VAL A 106 -7.80 15.58 2.72
N ASN A 107 -6.56 15.23 3.10
CA ASN A 107 -6.15 13.84 3.17
C ASN A 107 -7.05 13.14 4.20
N VAL A 108 -7.99 12.35 3.70
CA VAL A 108 -8.96 11.63 4.53
C VAL A 108 -8.23 10.52 5.25
N TRP A 109 -7.43 9.77 4.49
CA TRP A 109 -6.71 8.62 4.99
C TRP A 109 -5.57 8.25 4.06
N SER A 110 -4.46 7.83 4.65
CA SER A 110 -3.41 7.14 3.94
C SER A 110 -2.69 6.15 4.83
N ALA A 111 -2.16 5.08 4.23
CA ALA A 111 -1.36 4.09 4.90
C ALA A 111 -0.20 3.65 4.02
N THR A 112 0.97 3.45 4.62
CA THR A 112 2.06 2.66 4.05
C THR A 112 2.27 1.45 4.94
N THR A 113 2.09 0.26 4.37
CA THR A 113 2.18 -1.02 5.05
C THR A 113 3.34 -1.83 4.48
N TYR A 114 4.04 -2.58 5.34
CA TYR A 114 5.16 -3.44 4.96
C TYR A 114 4.87 -4.88 5.36
N PHE A 115 5.12 -5.82 4.45
CA PHE A 115 4.68 -7.22 4.59
C PHE A 115 5.83 -8.21 4.46
N LYS A 116 5.96 -9.12 5.43
CA LYS A 116 6.89 -10.26 5.33
C LYS A 116 6.09 -11.56 5.28
N SER A 117 6.16 -12.27 4.15
CA SER A 117 5.40 -13.49 3.92
C SER A 117 3.88 -13.30 4.06
N ASN A 118 3.35 -12.22 3.44
CA ASN A 118 1.94 -11.82 3.51
C ASN A 118 1.43 -11.53 4.93
N ARG A 119 2.33 -11.29 5.89
CA ARG A 119 1.99 -10.78 7.22
C ARG A 119 2.47 -9.36 7.37
N LEU A 120 1.57 -8.48 7.79
CA LEU A 120 1.85 -7.10 8.14
C LEU A 120 2.91 -7.09 9.24
N ARG A 121 3.97 -6.32 8.98
CA ARG A 121 5.07 -6.13 9.93
C ARG A 121 5.08 -4.73 10.50
N TYR A 122 4.74 -3.76 9.66
CA TYR A 122 4.84 -2.36 10.03
C TYR A 122 3.82 -1.55 9.24
N ILE A 123 3.30 -0.51 9.88
CA ILE A 123 2.40 0.45 9.28
C ILE A 123 2.76 1.87 9.71
N THR A 124 2.65 2.80 8.77
CA THR A 124 2.50 4.23 9.06
C THR A 124 1.21 4.69 8.41
N SER A 125 0.33 5.31 9.17
CA SER A 125 -0.93 5.87 8.65
C SER A 125 -1.11 7.31 9.07
N LEU A 126 -1.91 8.03 8.30
CA LEU A 126 -2.42 9.37 8.59
C LEU A 126 -3.91 9.38 8.30
N GLY A 127 -4.69 10.07 9.14
CA GLY A 127 -6.14 10.08 9.07
C GLY A 127 -6.77 8.91 9.85
N HIS A 128 -8.02 9.09 10.26
CA HIS A 128 -8.74 8.08 11.03
C HIS A 128 -9.19 6.96 10.09
N GLY A 129 -8.69 5.74 10.33
CA GLY A 129 -9.42 4.54 9.94
C GLY A 129 -10.81 4.63 10.55
N LYS A 130 -11.82 4.27 9.75
CA LYS A 130 -13.25 4.37 10.04
C LYS A 130 -13.58 4.12 11.52
N THR A 131 -14.42 4.99 12.07
CA THR A 131 -15.16 4.97 13.36
C THR A 131 -14.72 3.96 14.42
N GLU A 132 -14.52 4.45 15.65
CA GLU A 132 -14.10 3.75 16.88
C GLU A 132 -14.86 2.43 17.22
N ASP A 133 -15.92 2.09 16.46
CA ASP A 133 -16.81 0.94 16.63
C ASP A 133 -16.54 -0.24 15.66
N GLU A 134 -15.73 -0.09 14.61
CA GLU A 134 -15.36 -1.19 13.70
C GLU A 134 -13.93 -1.70 13.99
N GLU A 135 -13.78 -3.01 14.26
CA GLU A 135 -12.47 -3.66 14.28
C GLU A 135 -11.87 -3.61 12.86
N TYR A 136 -11.09 -2.56 12.60
CA TYR A 136 -10.42 -2.37 11.33
C TYR A 136 -9.11 -3.17 11.27
N ASP A 137 -9.12 -4.27 10.50
CA ASP A 137 -7.93 -5.08 10.24
C ASP A 137 -7.26 -4.67 8.92
N MET A 138 -6.24 -3.81 9.02
CA MET A 138 -5.45 -3.32 7.89
C MET A 138 -4.80 -4.47 7.08
N GLU A 139 -4.29 -5.51 7.73
CA GLU A 139 -3.66 -6.63 7.01
C GLU A 139 -4.68 -7.28 6.09
N LYS A 140 -5.88 -7.56 6.62
CA LYS A 140 -6.96 -8.20 5.88
C LYS A 140 -7.47 -7.35 4.72
N GLU A 141 -7.71 -6.05 4.95
CA GLU A 141 -8.25 -5.15 3.92
C GLU A 141 -7.24 -4.93 2.77
N THR A 142 -5.97 -4.62 3.10
CA THR A 142 -4.91 -4.47 2.09
C THR A 142 -4.74 -5.75 1.27
N LEU A 143 -4.73 -6.92 1.92
CA LEU A 143 -4.59 -8.19 1.20
C LEU A 143 -5.80 -8.51 0.33
N LYS A 144 -7.02 -8.22 0.80
CA LYS A 144 -8.25 -8.42 0.04
C LYS A 144 -8.22 -7.59 -1.25
N TYR A 145 -7.98 -6.29 -1.14
CA TYR A 145 -7.99 -5.41 -2.31
C TYR A 145 -6.83 -5.71 -3.27
N PHE A 146 -5.65 -6.07 -2.75
CA PHE A 146 -4.54 -6.56 -3.58
C PHE A 146 -4.94 -7.78 -4.42
N GLN A 147 -5.67 -8.74 -3.85
CA GLN A 147 -6.15 -9.92 -4.59
C GLN A 147 -7.20 -9.55 -5.65
N GLU A 148 -8.15 -8.67 -5.31
CA GLU A 148 -9.15 -8.17 -6.27
C GLU A 148 -8.46 -7.54 -7.50
N LEU A 149 -7.41 -6.73 -7.29
CA LEU A 149 -6.63 -6.14 -8.38
C LEU A 149 -5.88 -7.19 -9.21
N LYS A 150 -5.24 -8.18 -8.57
CA LYS A 150 -4.59 -9.28 -9.30
C LYS A 150 -5.58 -10.01 -10.20
N THR A 151 -6.77 -10.32 -9.69
CA THR A 151 -7.84 -10.98 -10.46
C THR A 151 -8.31 -10.12 -11.62
N LEU A 152 -8.58 -8.82 -11.40
CA LEU A 152 -9.00 -7.88 -12.45
C LEU A 152 -7.98 -7.77 -13.58
N LEU A 153 -6.69 -7.82 -13.25
CA LEU A 153 -5.60 -7.75 -14.23
C LEU A 153 -5.30 -9.12 -14.87
N GLN A 154 -6.03 -10.18 -14.51
CA GLN A 154 -5.78 -11.56 -14.93
C GLN A 154 -4.34 -12.02 -14.63
N LEU A 155 -3.75 -11.52 -13.54
CA LEU A 155 -2.40 -11.83 -13.11
C LEU A 155 -2.43 -13.03 -12.17
N GLN A 156 -1.79 -14.14 -12.57
CA GLN A 156 -1.64 -15.34 -11.74
C GLN A 156 -0.68 -15.10 -10.56
#